data_AF-A0AAV7J5V2-F1
#
_entry.id   AF-A0AAV7J5V2-F1
#
_cell.length_a   1.000
_cell.length_b   1.000
_cell.length_c   1.000
_cell.angle_alpha   90.00
_cell.angle_beta   90.00
_cell.angle_gamma   90.00
#
_symmetry.space_group_name_H-M   'P 1'
#
loop_
_entity.id
_entity.type
_entity.pdbx_description
1 polymer ?
#
loop_
_entity_poly.entity_id
_entity_poly.type
_entity_poly.pdbx_seq_one_letter_code
_entity_poly.pdbx_strand_id
1 'polypeptide(L)'
;MKCVKFTNVRKLCTYQKLNYFYDNKRRNLLEQTSNLKNESQERDIIGPPDEVSNLRPIIFVKPSNESKLEKKYREAREATQSWNKKFWFDHNSKFIKERKEFQKELEANGNKSITADEMSIFYKNFLDKNWKNHFNYNISWYQQNIRILFLELKVRLSKFKFK
;
A
#
# COMPACT_ATOMS: atom_id res chain seq x y z
N MET A 1 -39.20 35.29 -13.74
CA MET A 1 -38.73 34.06 -13.05
C MET A 1 -38.09 33.14 -14.07
N LYS A 2 -36.77 32.95 -14.03
CA LYS A 2 -36.08 31.86 -14.75
C LYS A 2 -35.39 30.99 -13.71
N CYS A 3 -35.86 29.75 -13.60
CA CYS A 3 -35.32 28.74 -12.71
C CYS A 3 -34.07 28.13 -13.36
N VAL A 4 -32.89 28.35 -12.79
CA VAL A 4 -31.66 27.67 -13.22
C VAL A 4 -31.53 26.39 -12.42
N LYS A 5 -31.72 25.25 -13.09
CA LYS A 5 -31.41 23.93 -12.54
C LYS A 5 -29.89 23.81 -12.41
N PHE A 6 -29.38 23.84 -11.17
CA PHE A 6 -28.02 23.41 -10.89
C PHE A 6 -27.95 21.89 -11.03
N THR A 7 -27.38 21.41 -12.13
CA THR A 7 -27.04 20.00 -12.31
C THR A 7 -25.86 19.64 -11.41
N ASN A 8 -26.09 18.58 -10.64
CA ASN A 8 -25.19 18.03 -9.64
C ASN A 8 -24.00 17.34 -10.33
N VAL A 9 -22.89 18.07 -10.52
CA VAL A 9 -21.62 17.45 -10.94
C VAL A 9 -20.95 16.88 -9.70
N ARG A 10 -21.15 15.58 -9.47
CA ARG A 10 -20.40 14.80 -8.48
C ARG A 10 -18.91 14.98 -8.75
N LYS A 11 -18.22 15.74 -7.89
CA LYS A 11 -16.75 15.77 -7.82
C LYS A 11 -16.29 14.35 -7.48
N LEU A 12 -15.96 13.56 -8.51
CA LEU A 12 -15.32 12.26 -8.34
C LEU A 12 -14.03 12.49 -7.54
N CYS A 13 -14.02 11.94 -6.33
CA CYS A 13 -12.93 12.04 -5.37
C CYS A 13 -11.62 11.61 -6.05
N THR A 14 -10.62 12.49 -6.06
CA THR A 14 -9.29 12.27 -6.66
C THR A 14 -8.65 10.95 -6.23
N TYR A 15 -8.98 10.50 -5.01
CA TYR A 15 -8.61 9.20 -4.45
C TYR A 15 -9.14 7.99 -5.22
N GLN A 16 -10.39 8.02 -5.70
CA GLN A 16 -10.97 6.93 -6.50
C GLN A 16 -10.32 6.85 -7.89
N LYS A 17 -10.00 8.02 -8.48
CA LYS A 17 -9.29 8.10 -9.77
C LYS A 17 -7.84 7.60 -9.65
N LEU A 18 -7.16 7.92 -8.55
CA LEU A 18 -5.82 7.41 -8.26
C LEU A 18 -5.86 5.90 -8.03
N ASN A 19 -6.77 5.37 -7.21
CA ASN A 19 -6.91 3.92 -7.04
C ASN A 19 -7.20 3.20 -8.37
N TYR A 20 -8.10 3.74 -9.18
CA TYR A 20 -8.37 3.21 -10.52
C TYR A 20 -7.15 3.27 -11.44
N PHE A 21 -6.36 4.34 -11.38
CA PHE A 21 -5.13 4.49 -12.14
C PHE A 21 -4.02 3.54 -11.66
N TYR A 22 -3.85 3.38 -10.34
CA TYR A 22 -2.90 2.44 -9.75
C TYR A 22 -3.31 0.99 -10.00
N ASP A 23 -4.60 0.65 -9.93
CA ASP A 23 -5.13 -0.67 -10.29
C ASP A 23 -4.99 -0.93 -11.79
N ASN A 24 -5.12 0.08 -12.66
CA ASN A 24 -4.84 -0.04 -14.09
C ASN A 24 -3.34 -0.16 -14.39
N LYS A 25 -2.47 0.56 -13.68
CA LYS A 25 -1.00 0.46 -13.82
C LYS A 25 -0.53 -0.91 -13.32
N ARG A 26 -1.13 -1.43 -12.23
CA ARG A 26 -0.94 -2.80 -11.75
C ARG A 26 -1.47 -3.83 -12.73
N ARG A 27 -2.66 -3.64 -13.31
CA ARG A 27 -3.21 -4.55 -14.34
C ARG A 27 -2.35 -4.55 -15.60
N ASN A 28 -1.90 -3.40 -16.08
CA ASN A 28 -0.96 -3.30 -17.20
C ASN A 28 0.41 -3.92 -16.88
N LEU A 29 0.94 -3.73 -15.67
CA LEU A 29 2.17 -4.40 -15.23
C LEU A 29 1.97 -5.92 -15.16
N LEU A 30 0.82 -6.37 -14.65
CA LEU A 30 0.44 -7.78 -14.61
C LEU A 30 0.23 -8.34 -16.03
N GLU A 31 -0.33 -7.58 -16.97
CA GLU A 31 -0.49 -7.94 -18.38
C GLU A 31 0.87 -8.00 -19.10
N GLN A 32 1.75 -7.03 -18.87
CA GLN A 32 3.15 -7.08 -19.33
C GLN A 32 3.90 -8.28 -18.75
N THR A 33 3.70 -8.62 -17.47
CA THR A 33 4.28 -9.84 -16.88
C THR A 33 3.59 -11.12 -17.37
N SER A 34 2.34 -11.05 -17.81
CA SER A 34 1.62 -12.19 -18.39
C SER A 34 2.11 -12.50 -19.80
N ASN A 35 2.60 -11.50 -20.53
CA ASN A 35 3.29 -11.67 -21.81
C ASN A 35 4.73 -12.19 -21.65
N LEU A 36 5.29 -12.18 -20.43
CA LEU A 36 6.53 -12.87 -20.05
C LEU A 36 6.29 -14.31 -19.55
N LYS A 37 5.03 -14.81 -19.59
CA LYS A 37 4.73 -16.21 -19.25
C LYS A 37 5.12 -17.11 -20.42
N ASN A 38 6.39 -17.40 -20.52
CA ASN A 38 6.86 -18.73 -20.87
C ASN A 38 8.03 -19.02 -19.95
N GLU A 39 8.03 -20.25 -19.42
CA GLU A 39 8.95 -20.81 -18.43
C GLU A 39 8.55 -20.64 -16.96
N SER A 40 8.66 -21.78 -16.27
CA SER A 40 8.44 -22.03 -14.85
C SER A 40 9.09 -20.95 -13.98
N GLN A 41 8.33 -19.93 -13.62
CA GLN A 41 8.76 -18.99 -12.58
C GLN A 41 8.85 -19.74 -11.25
N GLU A 42 10.07 -20.07 -10.84
CA GLU A 42 10.33 -20.80 -9.59
C GLU A 42 10.41 -19.87 -8.36
N ARG A 43 10.55 -18.56 -8.56
CA ARG A 43 10.81 -17.59 -7.49
C ARG A 43 9.91 -16.37 -7.56
N ASP A 44 9.56 -15.85 -6.39
CA ASP A 44 8.80 -14.61 -6.25
C ASP A 44 9.57 -13.42 -6.87
N ILE A 45 8.84 -12.51 -7.53
CA ILE A 45 9.42 -11.36 -8.22
C ILE A 45 9.16 -10.09 -7.40
N ILE A 46 10.21 -9.28 -7.21
CA ILE A 46 10.13 -8.01 -6.48
C ILE A 46 10.31 -6.86 -7.46
N GLY A 47 9.34 -5.94 -7.50
CA GLY A 47 9.36 -4.77 -8.36
C GLY A 47 10.14 -3.58 -7.81
N PRO A 48 10.21 -2.48 -8.59
CA PRO A 48 10.73 -1.20 -8.11
C PRO A 48 9.86 -0.62 -6.98
N PRO A 49 10.41 0.26 -6.13
CA PRO A 49 9.64 0.90 -5.07
C PRO A 49 8.51 1.76 -5.67
N ASP A 50 7.35 1.73 -5.02
CA ASP A 50 6.22 2.59 -5.36
C ASP A 50 6.48 4.04 -4.97
N GLU A 51 6.18 4.99 -5.85
CA GLU A 51 6.54 6.42 -5.70
C GLU A 51 5.91 7.09 -4.46
N VAL A 52 4.77 6.59 -3.98
CA VAL A 52 4.04 7.20 -2.86
C VAL A 52 4.19 6.36 -1.60
N SER A 53 3.90 5.06 -1.67
CA SER A 53 4.00 4.18 -0.50
C SER A 53 5.43 3.79 -0.14
N ASN A 54 6.41 3.96 -1.04
CA ASN A 54 7.79 3.50 -0.92
C ASN A 54 7.97 1.98 -0.77
N LEU A 55 6.88 1.21 -0.87
CA LEU A 55 6.90 -0.24 -0.75
C LEU A 55 7.11 -0.90 -2.11
N ARG A 56 7.87 -2.00 -2.13
CA ARG A 56 8.10 -2.80 -3.34
C ARG A 56 6.93 -3.78 -3.55
N PRO A 57 6.29 -3.80 -4.73
CA PRO A 57 5.30 -4.81 -5.04
C PRO A 57 5.98 -6.17 -5.19
N ILE A 58 5.30 -7.22 -4.74
CA ILE A 58 5.75 -8.61 -4.86
C ILE A 58 4.73 -9.37 -5.71
N ILE A 59 5.20 -10.08 -6.72
CA ILE A 59 4.40 -11.03 -7.50
C ILE A 59 4.78 -12.42 -7.00
N PHE A 60 3.85 -13.06 -6.30
CA PHE A 60 4.04 -14.41 -5.79
C PHE A 60 3.86 -15.44 -6.90
N VAL A 61 4.75 -16.44 -6.94
CA VAL A 61 4.64 -17.56 -7.86
C VAL A 61 3.38 -18.37 -7.58
N LYS A 62 2.72 -18.80 -8.66
CA LYS A 62 1.55 -19.68 -8.63
C LYS A 62 1.92 -21.01 -9.30
N PRO A 63 2.32 -22.04 -8.53
CA PRO A 63 2.66 -23.33 -9.12
C PRO A 63 1.41 -23.98 -9.73
N SER A 64 1.58 -24.74 -10.81
CA SER A 64 0.48 -25.40 -11.51
C SER A 64 -0.21 -26.48 -10.65
N ASN A 65 0.53 -27.10 -9.73
CA ASN A 65 0.07 -28.13 -8.79
C ASN A 65 -0.16 -27.60 -7.37
N GLU A 66 -0.52 -26.33 -7.20
CA GLU A 66 -0.75 -25.68 -5.89
C GLU A 66 -1.85 -26.40 -5.08
N SER A 67 -1.50 -26.90 -3.90
CA SER A 67 -2.48 -27.45 -2.96
C SER A 67 -3.39 -26.35 -2.41
N LYS A 68 -4.58 -26.71 -1.91
CA LYS A 68 -5.51 -25.76 -1.28
C LYS A 68 -4.85 -24.97 -0.12
N LEU A 69 -3.94 -25.61 0.62
CA LEU A 69 -3.25 -24.99 1.75
C LEU A 69 -2.17 -23.99 1.29
N GLU A 70 -1.41 -24.34 0.24
CA GLU A 70 -0.44 -23.43 -0.38
C GLU A 70 -1.13 -22.21 -1.00
N LYS A 71 -2.25 -22.44 -1.70
CA LYS A 71 -3.11 -21.37 -2.23
C LYS A 71 -3.54 -20.41 -1.14
N LYS A 72 -4.06 -20.95 -0.01
CA LYS A 72 -4.47 -20.15 1.15
C LYS A 72 -3.31 -19.35 1.75
N TYR A 73 -2.11 -19.94 1.80
CA TYR A 73 -0.90 -19.26 2.27
C TYR A 73 -0.48 -18.12 1.33
N ARG A 74 -0.42 -18.37 0.02
CA ARG A 74 -0.10 -17.36 -0.99
C ARG A 74 -1.12 -16.22 -0.99
N GLU A 75 -2.41 -16.52 -0.98
CA GLU A 75 -3.48 -15.52 -0.94
C GLU A 75 -3.44 -14.68 0.33
N ALA A 76 -3.09 -15.27 1.49
CA ALA A 76 -2.88 -14.52 2.72
C ALA A 76 -1.72 -13.52 2.59
N ARG A 77 -0.59 -13.94 2.00
CA ARG A 77 0.55 -13.05 1.72
C ARG A 77 0.17 -11.93 0.75
N GLU A 78 -0.51 -12.25 -0.36
CA GLU A 78 -1.01 -11.28 -1.34
C GLU A 78 -1.93 -10.24 -0.70
N ALA A 79 -2.90 -10.69 0.11
CA ALA A 79 -3.84 -9.82 0.80
C ALA A 79 -3.14 -8.90 1.79
N THR A 80 -2.23 -9.43 2.62
CA THR A 80 -1.45 -8.65 3.59
C THR A 80 -0.54 -7.64 2.92
N GLN A 81 0.12 -7.99 1.81
CA GLN A 81 0.92 -7.03 1.04
C GLN A 81 0.06 -5.92 0.43
N SER A 82 -1.12 -6.26 -0.12
CA SER A 82 -2.04 -5.27 -0.68
C SER A 82 -2.58 -4.33 0.39
N TRP A 83 -2.92 -4.86 1.57
CA TRP A 83 -3.36 -4.08 2.73
C TRP A 83 -2.25 -3.14 3.21
N ASN A 84 -1.03 -3.65 3.36
CA ASN A 84 0.13 -2.87 3.79
C ASN A 84 0.44 -1.73 2.83
N LYS A 85 0.47 -2.03 1.53
CA LYS A 85 0.67 -1.03 0.47
C LYS A 85 -0.39 0.06 0.55
N LYS A 86 -1.66 -0.32 0.68
CA LYS A 86 -2.76 0.64 0.78
C LYS A 86 -2.59 1.55 2.00
N PHE A 87 -2.28 1.01 3.17
CA PHE A 87 -2.08 1.82 4.37
C PHE A 87 -0.98 2.87 4.17
N TRP A 88 0.19 2.46 3.69
CA TRP A 88 1.32 3.38 3.49
C TRP A 88 1.08 4.36 2.34
N PHE A 89 0.35 3.97 1.30
CA PHE A 89 -0.07 4.89 0.26
C PHE A 89 -0.94 6.02 0.83
N ASP A 90 -1.97 5.67 1.61
CA ASP A 90 -2.89 6.64 2.22
C ASP A 90 -2.16 7.54 3.22
N HIS A 91 -1.32 6.92 4.05
CA HIS A 91 -0.55 7.61 5.08
C HIS A 91 0.44 8.61 4.47
N ASN A 92 1.24 8.17 3.49
CA ASN A 92 2.25 9.02 2.86
C ASN A 92 1.61 10.12 2.01
N SER A 93 0.48 9.84 1.36
CA SER A 93 -0.30 10.86 0.64
C SER A 93 -0.72 12.00 1.58
N LYS A 94 -1.21 11.66 2.77
CA LYS A 94 -1.60 12.63 3.80
C LYS A 94 -0.37 13.39 4.32
N PHE A 95 0.73 12.69 4.60
CA PHE A 95 1.98 13.31 5.04
C PHE A 95 2.51 14.32 4.02
N ILE A 96 2.61 13.95 2.73
CA ILE A 96 3.10 14.83 1.67
C ILE A 96 2.23 16.08 1.55
N LYS A 97 0.90 15.90 1.65
CA LYS A 97 -0.05 17.00 1.61
C LYS A 97 0.12 17.95 2.81
N GLU A 98 0.02 17.44 4.03
CA GLU A 98 0.10 18.26 5.25
C GLU A 98 1.47 18.93 5.38
N ARG A 99 2.55 18.24 4.95
CA ARG A 99 3.88 18.85 4.90
C ARG A 99 3.91 20.03 3.95
N LYS A 100 3.38 19.90 2.73
CA LYS A 100 3.33 21.00 1.76
C LYS A 100 2.48 22.18 2.26
N GLU A 101 1.40 21.91 2.98
CA GLU A 101 0.57 22.95 3.60
C GLU A 101 1.36 23.70 4.67
N PHE A 102 2.04 22.98 5.57
CA PHE A 102 2.91 23.57 6.58
C PHE A 102 4.04 24.43 5.98
N GLN A 103 4.68 23.96 4.90
CA GLN A 103 5.72 24.73 4.20
C GLN A 103 5.17 26.08 3.68
N LYS A 104 3.97 26.07 3.09
CA LYS A 104 3.33 27.30 2.59
C LYS A 104 2.96 28.28 3.71
N GLU A 105 2.53 27.77 4.86
CA GLU A 105 2.23 28.61 6.03
C GLU A 105 3.48 29.31 6.56
N LEU A 106 4.62 28.62 6.62
CA LEU A 106 5.90 29.22 6.99
C LEU A 106 6.35 30.29 5.99
N GLU A 107 6.24 30.00 4.68
CA GLU A 107 6.56 30.96 3.62
C GLU A 107 5.69 32.22 3.73
N ALA A 108 4.38 32.08 4.01
CA ALA A 108 3.46 33.19 4.19
C ALA A 108 3.78 34.04 5.45
N ASN A 109 4.33 33.41 6.49
CA ASN A 109 4.78 34.09 7.72
C ASN A 109 6.16 34.76 7.58
N GLY A 110 6.76 34.74 6.39
CA GLY A 110 8.02 35.42 6.09
C GLY A 110 9.28 34.56 6.27
N ASN A 111 9.12 33.27 6.57
CA ASN A 111 10.27 32.36 6.74
C ASN A 111 10.73 31.85 5.38
N LYS A 112 11.82 32.43 4.87
CA LYS A 112 12.39 32.11 3.53
C LYS A 112 13.12 30.76 3.46
N SER A 113 13.48 30.20 4.62
CA SER A 113 14.24 28.96 4.75
C SER A 113 13.67 28.16 5.90
N ILE A 114 13.12 26.97 5.58
CA ILE A 114 12.55 26.09 6.60
C ILE A 114 13.68 25.48 7.41
N THR A 115 13.73 25.84 8.69
CA THR A 115 14.72 25.32 9.63
C THR A 115 14.36 23.90 10.08
N ALA A 116 15.37 23.16 10.56
CA ALA A 116 15.14 21.83 11.13
C ALA A 116 14.20 21.87 12.34
N ASP A 117 14.28 22.93 13.15
CA ASP A 117 13.45 23.12 14.34
C ASP A 117 11.97 23.31 13.97
N GLU A 118 11.67 24.13 12.95
CA GLU A 118 10.30 24.29 12.45
C GLU A 118 9.74 22.98 11.89
N MET A 119 10.55 22.25 11.13
CA MET A 119 10.13 20.96 10.57
C MET A 119 9.92 19.91 11.68
N SER A 120 10.68 19.98 12.78
CA SER A 120 10.49 19.10 13.94
C SER A 120 9.11 19.27 14.59
N ILE A 121 8.60 20.52 14.64
CA ILE A 121 7.26 20.83 15.14
C ILE A 121 6.21 20.16 14.26
N PHE A 122 6.34 20.27 12.93
CA PHE A 122 5.46 19.56 11.99
C PHE A 122 5.49 18.05 12.21
N TYR A 123 6.69 17.45 12.31
CA TYR A 123 6.81 16.01 12.49
C TYR A 123 6.14 15.53 13.78
N LYS A 124 6.38 16.21 14.89
CA LYS A 124 5.73 15.89 16.16
C LYS A 124 4.20 15.97 16.04
N ASN A 125 3.69 17.08 15.54
CA ASN A 125 2.24 17.29 15.40
C ASN A 125 1.60 16.24 14.49
N PHE A 126 2.25 15.91 13.38
CA PHE A 126 1.77 14.89 12.45
C PHE A 126 1.76 13.51 13.12
N LEU A 127 2.82 13.15 13.87
CA LEU A 127 2.90 11.88 14.59
C LEU A 127 1.83 11.79 15.67
N ASP A 128 1.67 12.81 16.51
CA ASP A 128 0.68 12.85 17.59
C ASP A 128 -0.75 12.72 17.03
N LYS A 129 -1.05 13.45 15.94
CA LYS A 129 -2.35 13.39 15.25
C LYS A 129 -2.66 12.02 14.68
N ASN A 130 -1.65 11.26 14.23
CA ASN A 130 -1.83 9.97 13.57
C ASN A 130 -1.46 8.77 14.47
N TRP A 131 -1.09 9.00 15.73
CA TRP A 131 -0.62 7.98 16.67
C TRP A 131 -1.55 6.77 16.75
N LYS A 132 -2.85 6.99 16.99
CA LYS A 132 -3.84 5.91 17.12
C LYS A 132 -3.94 5.07 15.84
N ASN A 133 -3.89 5.71 14.68
CA ASN A 133 -3.94 5.04 13.40
C ASN A 133 -2.70 4.16 13.17
N HIS A 134 -1.51 4.69 13.48
CA HIS A 134 -0.24 3.94 13.41
C HIS A 134 -0.18 2.78 14.40
N PHE A 135 -0.67 2.99 15.62
CA PHE A 135 -0.74 1.95 16.62
C PHE A 135 -1.65 0.79 16.17
N ASN A 136 -2.85 1.10 15.68
CA ASN A 136 -3.78 0.10 15.16
C ASN A 136 -3.21 -0.64 13.94
N TYR A 137 -2.50 0.08 13.06
CA TYR A 137 -1.79 -0.53 11.94
C TYR A 137 -0.76 -1.55 12.43
N ASN A 138 0.10 -1.20 13.39
CA ASN A 138 1.11 -2.11 13.91
C ASN A 138 0.48 -3.39 14.50
N ILE A 139 -0.59 -3.25 15.29
CA ILE A 139 -1.34 -4.40 15.81
C ILE A 139 -1.82 -5.29 14.66
N SER A 140 -2.46 -4.70 13.66
CA SER A 140 -3.03 -5.42 12.51
C SER A 140 -1.94 -6.06 11.64
N TRP A 141 -0.77 -5.42 11.54
CA TRP A 141 0.40 -5.92 10.84
C TRP A 141 0.95 -7.17 11.53
N TYR A 142 1.12 -7.13 12.86
CA TYR A 142 1.56 -8.32 13.63
C TYR A 142 0.56 -9.47 13.52
N GLN A 143 -0.74 -9.21 13.68
CA GLN A 143 -1.78 -10.24 13.57
C GLN A 143 -1.75 -10.95 12.21
N GLN A 144 -1.60 -10.18 11.13
CA GLN A 144 -1.52 -10.74 9.78
C GLN A 144 -0.23 -11.55 9.56
N ASN A 145 0.92 -11.05 10.02
CA ASN A 145 2.19 -11.78 9.88
C ASN A 145 2.21 -13.06 10.71
N ILE A 146 1.67 -13.05 11.94
CA ILE A 146 1.52 -14.25 12.76
C ILE A 146 0.64 -15.28 12.04
N ARG A 147 -0.49 -14.86 11.44
CA ARG A 147 -1.33 -15.74 10.63
C ARG A 147 -0.56 -16.34 9.44
N ILE A 148 0.24 -15.55 8.75
CA ILE A 148 1.07 -16.01 7.62
C ILE A 148 2.10 -17.05 8.10
N LEU A 149 2.78 -16.81 9.22
CA LEU A 149 3.73 -17.75 9.82
C LEU A 149 3.07 -19.09 10.16
N PHE A 150 1.87 -19.07 10.75
CA PHE A 150 1.12 -20.30 11.03
C PHE A 150 0.71 -21.05 9.76
N LEU A 151 0.31 -20.32 8.70
CA LEU A 151 -0.01 -20.94 7.42
C LEU A 151 1.22 -21.56 6.78
N GLU A 152 2.36 -20.87 6.82
CA GLU A 152 3.64 -21.40 6.34
C GLU A 152 4.03 -22.68 7.07
N LEU A 153 3.95 -22.69 8.40
CA LEU A 153 4.23 -23.87 9.21
C LEU A 153 3.34 -25.05 8.79
N LYS A 154 2.04 -24.82 8.62
CA LYS A 154 1.11 -25.87 8.15
C LYS A 154 1.49 -26.39 6.76
N VAL A 155 1.85 -25.50 5.82
CA VAL A 155 2.32 -25.91 4.47
C VAL A 155 3.58 -26.78 4.59
N ARG A 156 4.57 -26.34 5.37
CA ARG A 156 5.83 -27.10 5.55
C ARG A 156 5.56 -28.48 6.17
N LEU A 157 4.74 -28.55 7.22
CA LEU A 157 4.36 -29.81 7.84
C LEU A 157 3.61 -30.74 6.88
N SER A 158 2.72 -30.20 6.02
CA SER A 158 1.99 -31.02 5.04
C SER A 158 2.90 -31.66 3.98
N LYS A 159 4.05 -31.05 3.71
CA LYS A 159 5.09 -31.58 2.81
C LYS A 159 6.05 -32.52 3.53
N PHE A 160 6.13 -32.40 4.85
CA PHE A 160 6.93 -33.26 5.70
C PHE A 160 6.21 -34.61 5.88
N LYS A 161 6.21 -35.44 4.82
CA LYS A 161 5.90 -36.86 4.97
C LYS A 161 7.10 -37.51 5.69
N PHE A 162 6.82 -38.29 6.74
CA PHE A 162 7.82 -39.15 7.39
C PHE A 162 8.54 -39.96 6.31
N LYS A 163 9.85 -39.73 6.18
CA LYS A 163 10.75 -40.57 5.42
C LYS A 163 11.25 -41.68 6.35
#